data_AF-A0A2V8DJC1-F1
#
_entry.id   AF-A0A2V8DJC1-F1
#
_cell.length_a   1.000
_cell.length_b   1.000
_cell.length_c   1.000
_cell.angle_alpha   90.00
_cell.angle_beta   90.00
_cell.angle_gamma   90.00
#
_symmetry.space_group_name_H-M   'P 1'
#
loop_
_entity.id
_entity.type
_entity.pdbx_description
1 polymer ?
#
loop_
_entity_poly.entity_id
_entity_poly.type
_entity_poly.pdbx_seq_one_letter_code
_entity_poly.pdbx_strand_id
1 'polypeptide(L)'
;MNRLFSKVLVRAAALVCFCFPSASIAGQSAAVTPRNVDGSAPRAMAADGHVDLTGTWTGTANVEAPQDPNNIKVGVRARGGDYTNFERDNTLLRRMDQNRPWYKPQYWDIVQRLDQEGNARDPVYTCMPAGVPRMGPPVKIVQTPTEMLFFYQNPDTYRIIPTDGRPHSPD
;
A
#
# COMPACT_ATOMS: atom_id res chain seq x y z
N MET A 1 -41.35 -28.40 -71.05
CA MET A 1 -40.46 -28.11 -72.20
C MET A 1 -39.56 -26.95 -71.83
N ASN A 2 -38.28 -27.08 -72.15
CA ASN A 2 -37.19 -26.09 -72.12
C ASN A 2 -36.61 -25.64 -70.77
N ARG A 3 -35.42 -26.20 -70.54
CA ARG A 3 -34.32 -25.73 -69.69
C ARG A 3 -34.01 -24.26 -69.96
N LEU A 4 -33.46 -23.53 -68.99
CA LEU A 4 -32.02 -23.22 -68.97
C LEU A 4 -31.63 -22.34 -67.77
N PHE A 5 -30.44 -22.65 -67.28
CA PHE A 5 -29.80 -22.21 -66.05
C PHE A 5 -29.29 -20.76 -66.06
N SER A 6 -29.29 -20.20 -64.85
CA SER A 6 -28.22 -19.42 -64.22
C SER A 6 -27.74 -18.12 -64.89
N LYS A 7 -28.08 -16.99 -64.24
CA LYS A 7 -27.21 -15.83 -64.17
C LYS A 7 -27.00 -15.47 -62.71
N VAL A 8 -25.76 -15.64 -62.27
CA VAL A 8 -25.20 -15.22 -60.99
C VAL A 8 -25.51 -13.73 -60.79
N LEU A 9 -26.31 -13.41 -59.77
CA LEU A 9 -26.51 -12.04 -59.33
C LEU A 9 -25.66 -11.83 -58.08
N VAL A 10 -24.55 -11.11 -58.26
CA VAL A 10 -23.69 -10.60 -57.19
C VAL A 10 -24.55 -9.73 -56.27
N ARG A 11 -24.86 -10.23 -55.07
CA ARG A 11 -25.48 -9.43 -54.02
C ARG A 11 -24.37 -8.80 -53.18
N ALA A 12 -24.31 -7.47 -53.22
CA ALA A 12 -23.48 -6.64 -52.37
C ALA A 12 -23.65 -7.05 -50.90
N ALA A 13 -22.55 -7.41 -50.25
CA ALA A 13 -22.52 -7.65 -48.82
C ALA A 13 -22.77 -6.31 -48.11
N ALA A 14 -23.92 -6.21 -47.44
CA ALA A 14 -24.23 -5.09 -46.59
C ALA A 14 -23.21 -5.03 -45.43
N LEU A 15 -22.50 -3.91 -45.36
CA LEU A 15 -21.60 -3.58 -44.27
C LEU A 15 -22.44 -3.38 -43.00
N VAL A 16 -22.59 -4.43 -42.19
CA VAL A 16 -23.22 -4.33 -40.86
C VAL A 16 -22.20 -3.64 -39.95
N CYS A 17 -22.42 -2.35 -39.72
CA CYS A 17 -21.66 -1.54 -38.76
C CYS A 17 -21.94 -2.09 -37.34
N PHE A 18 -21.07 -3.01 -36.88
CA PHE A 18 -21.02 -3.42 -35.48
C PHE A 18 -20.43 -2.26 -34.67
N CYS A 19 -21.28 -1.31 -34.28
CA CYS A 19 -20.98 -0.39 -33.19
C CYS A 19 -20.92 -1.23 -31.90
N PHE A 20 -19.76 -1.83 -31.60
CA PHE A 20 -19.46 -2.22 -30.23
C PHE A 20 -19.38 -0.92 -29.43
N PRO A 21 -20.29 -0.64 -28.47
CA PRO A 21 -20.02 0.42 -27.53
C PRO A 21 -18.75 0.01 -26.79
N SER A 22 -17.68 0.77 -26.97
CA SER A 22 -16.55 0.74 -26.07
C SER A 22 -17.09 1.06 -24.69
N ALA A 23 -17.42 0.03 -23.92
CA ALA A 23 -17.61 0.16 -22.50
C ALA A 23 -16.26 0.62 -21.97
N SER A 24 -16.12 1.93 -21.83
CA SER A 24 -15.04 2.49 -21.06
C SER A 24 -15.14 1.81 -19.70
N ILE A 25 -14.14 1.03 -19.34
CA ILE A 25 -13.94 0.64 -17.95
C ILE A 25 -13.61 1.97 -17.26
N ALA A 26 -14.65 2.73 -16.93
CA ALA A 26 -14.55 3.74 -15.92
C ALA A 26 -14.05 2.97 -14.70
N GLY A 27 -12.81 3.23 -14.30
CA GLY A 27 -12.27 2.69 -13.06
C GLY A 27 -13.31 2.96 -11.99
N GLN A 28 -13.87 1.89 -11.43
CA GLN A 28 -14.69 1.99 -10.24
C GLN A 28 -13.74 2.38 -9.11
N SER A 29 -13.39 3.65 -9.05
CA SER A 29 -13.08 4.30 -7.79
C SER A 29 -14.39 4.33 -7.04
N ALA A 30 -14.78 3.19 -6.47
CA ALA A 30 -15.77 3.19 -5.40
C ALA A 30 -15.24 4.21 -4.40
N ALA A 31 -16.00 5.28 -4.18
CA ALA A 31 -15.68 6.25 -3.16
C ALA A 31 -15.45 5.46 -1.87
N VAL A 32 -14.21 5.44 -1.38
CA VAL A 32 -13.93 4.93 -0.04
C VAL A 32 -14.65 5.89 0.88
N THR A 33 -15.83 5.49 1.36
CA THR A 33 -16.54 6.23 2.39
C THR A 33 -15.55 6.37 3.55
N PRO A 34 -15.12 7.58 3.92
CA PRO A 34 -14.21 7.74 5.04
C PRO A 34 -14.89 7.11 6.26
N ARG A 35 -14.27 6.07 6.82
CA ARG A 35 -14.74 5.45 8.05
C ARG A 35 -14.69 6.53 9.11
N ASN A 36 -15.84 6.81 9.72
CA ASN A 36 -16.00 7.86 10.72
C ASN A 36 -14.94 7.69 11.82
N VAL A 37 -14.06 8.70 11.97
CA VAL A 37 -12.88 8.65 12.85
C VAL A 37 -13.22 8.93 14.32
N ASP A 38 -14.49 9.18 14.60
CA ASP A 38 -15.03 9.55 15.92
C ASP A 38 -14.93 8.42 16.96
N GLY A 39 -14.39 7.26 16.60
CA GLY A 39 -14.17 6.11 17.50
C GLY A 39 -15.45 5.45 18.03
N SER A 40 -16.62 5.96 17.64
CA SER A 40 -17.95 5.58 18.14
C SER A 40 -18.59 4.41 17.41
N ALA A 41 -18.03 3.99 16.27
CA ALA A 41 -18.49 2.82 15.55
C ALA A 41 -18.12 1.53 16.34
N PRO A 42 -19.06 0.59 16.53
CA PRO A 42 -18.74 -0.72 17.10
C PRO A 42 -17.60 -1.36 16.31
N ARG A 43 -16.53 -1.71 17.00
CA ARG A 43 -15.42 -2.40 16.38
C ARG A 43 -15.90 -3.78 15.94
N ALA A 44 -15.67 -4.13 14.67
CA ALA A 44 -15.98 -5.47 14.20
C ALA A 44 -15.21 -6.48 15.06
N MET A 45 -15.93 -7.48 15.57
CA MET A 45 -15.35 -8.54 16.38
C MET A 45 -15.29 -9.82 15.53
N ALA A 46 -14.20 -10.55 15.67
CA ALA A 46 -14.07 -11.90 15.18
C ALA A 46 -14.93 -12.85 16.05
N ALA A 47 -15.15 -14.07 15.54
CA ALA A 47 -15.99 -15.07 16.21
C ALA A 47 -15.44 -15.51 17.58
N ASP A 48 -14.15 -15.31 17.83
CA ASP A 48 -13.45 -15.56 19.09
C ASP A 48 -13.63 -14.45 20.13
N GLY A 49 -14.37 -13.37 19.80
CA GLY A 49 -14.59 -12.22 20.68
C GLY A 49 -13.44 -11.21 20.69
N HIS A 50 -12.38 -11.45 19.91
CA HIS A 50 -11.34 -10.46 19.66
C HIS A 50 -11.76 -9.49 18.56
N VAL A 51 -11.03 -8.38 18.45
CA VAL A 51 -11.19 -7.44 17.35
C VAL A 51 -10.86 -8.13 16.03
N ASP A 52 -11.71 -7.96 15.03
CA ASP A 52 -11.41 -8.36 13.65
C ASP A 52 -10.56 -7.29 12.97
N LEU A 53 -9.30 -7.65 12.67
CA LEU A 53 -8.34 -6.79 11.96
C LEU A 53 -8.31 -7.08 10.45
N THR A 54 -9.13 -8.03 9.97
CA THR A 54 -9.15 -8.44 8.58
C THR A 54 -9.56 -7.29 7.67
N GLY A 55 -8.75 -7.03 6.64
CA GLY A 55 -9.04 -6.00 5.66
C GLY A 55 -7.80 -5.43 4.99
N THR A 56 -8.04 -4.47 4.11
CA THR A 56 -7.01 -3.70 3.42
C THR A 56 -6.70 -2.43 4.21
N TRP A 57 -5.43 -2.26 4.57
CA TRP A 57 -4.87 -1.18 5.38
C TRP A 57 -3.95 -0.30 4.52
N THR A 58 -4.48 0.17 3.39
CA THR A 58 -3.76 1.13 2.55
C THR A 58 -3.88 2.52 3.15
N GLY A 59 -2.76 3.08 3.62
CA GLY A 59 -2.68 4.50 3.93
C GLY A 59 -2.61 5.32 2.64
N THR A 60 -3.42 6.37 2.53
CA THR A 60 -3.29 7.37 1.46
C THR A 60 -2.05 8.21 1.76
N ALA A 61 -0.95 7.95 1.04
CA ALA A 61 0.15 8.90 0.98
C ALA A 61 -0.33 10.11 0.18
N ASN A 62 -0.59 11.23 0.85
CA ASN A 62 -0.84 12.51 0.18
C ASN A 62 0.47 13.03 -0.40
N VAL A 63 0.92 12.44 -1.50
CA VAL A 63 1.99 12.99 -2.34
C VAL A 63 1.34 14.06 -3.18
N GLU A 64 1.61 15.32 -2.87
CA GLU A 64 1.15 16.44 -3.69
C GLU A 64 1.92 16.35 -5.01
N ALA A 65 1.20 16.01 -6.08
CA ALA A 65 1.81 15.86 -7.40
C ALA A 65 2.42 17.21 -7.85
N PRO A 66 3.55 17.19 -8.59
CA PRO A 66 4.13 18.43 -9.13
C PRO A 66 3.08 19.19 -9.95
N GLN A 67 2.80 20.44 -9.57
CA GLN A 67 1.77 21.27 -10.21
C GLN A 67 2.25 21.97 -11.48
N ASP A 68 3.51 21.78 -11.89
CA ASP A 68 4.10 22.41 -13.08
C ASP A 68 4.42 21.37 -14.16
N PRO A 69 3.71 21.38 -15.31
CA PRO A 69 3.97 20.50 -16.45
C PRO A 69 5.38 20.62 -17.06
N ASN A 70 6.08 21.72 -16.79
CA ASN A 70 7.39 22.04 -17.36
C ASN A 70 8.53 22.02 -16.32
N ASN A 71 8.23 21.78 -15.05
CA ASN A 71 9.21 21.74 -13.98
C ASN A 71 8.82 20.71 -12.91
N ILE A 72 9.59 19.62 -12.83
CA ILE A 72 9.41 18.63 -11.77
C ILE A 72 10.00 19.19 -10.47
N LYS A 73 9.25 20.09 -9.82
CA LYS A 73 9.51 20.44 -8.42
C LYS A 73 8.78 19.42 -7.55
N VAL A 74 9.54 18.48 -7.00
CA VAL A 74 9.04 17.65 -5.90
C VAL A 74 8.93 18.56 -4.68
N GLY A 75 7.71 19.03 -4.38
CA GLY A 75 7.45 19.81 -3.17
C GLY A 75 7.68 18.93 -1.95
N VAL A 76 8.73 19.23 -1.17
CA VAL A 76 8.96 18.57 0.12
C VAL A 76 8.28 19.37 1.22
N ARG A 77 7.66 18.67 2.17
CA ARG A 77 7.00 19.28 3.34
C ARG A 77 8.06 19.77 4.34
N ALA A 78 8.70 20.89 4.02
CA ALA A 78 9.78 21.48 4.79
C ALA A 78 9.69 23.00 4.76
N ARG A 79 10.33 23.69 5.72
CA ARG A 79 10.47 25.14 5.66
C ARG A 79 11.13 25.54 4.33
N GLY A 80 10.48 26.41 3.58
CA GLY A 80 10.98 26.86 2.27
C GLY A 80 10.90 25.83 1.13
N GLY A 81 10.37 24.63 1.37
CA GLY A 81 10.17 23.61 0.34
C GLY A 81 11.48 23.07 -0.27
N ASP A 82 12.61 23.20 0.44
CA ASP A 82 13.92 22.70 -0.01
C ASP A 82 14.34 21.41 0.71
N TYR A 83 15.19 20.63 0.04
CA TYR A 83 15.67 19.34 0.55
C TYR A 83 16.56 19.47 1.80
N THR A 84 17.30 20.56 1.94
CA THR A 84 18.21 20.73 3.08
C THR A 84 17.40 20.92 4.36
N ASN A 85 16.37 21.76 4.30
CA ASN A 85 15.42 21.95 5.37
C ASN A 85 14.55 20.72 5.57
N PHE A 86 14.23 19.94 4.52
CA PHE A 86 13.54 18.67 4.70
C PHE A 86 14.33 17.73 5.62
N GLU A 87 15.62 17.51 5.36
CA GLU A 87 16.43 16.63 6.22
C GLU A 87 16.63 17.21 7.64
N ARG A 88 16.83 18.52 7.76
CA ARG A 88 17.00 19.20 9.07
C ARG A 88 15.72 19.19 9.90
N ASP A 89 14.59 19.53 9.30
CA ASP A 89 13.29 19.59 9.97
C ASP A 89 12.83 18.18 10.36
N ASN A 90 13.01 17.20 9.47
CA ASN A 90 12.62 15.81 9.72
C ASN A 90 13.41 15.19 10.87
N THR A 91 14.68 15.58 11.08
CA THR A 91 15.47 15.17 12.24
C THR A 91 14.83 15.63 13.56
N LEU A 92 14.31 16.86 13.61
CA LEU A 92 13.61 17.38 14.79
C LEU A 92 12.24 16.71 14.95
N LEU A 93 11.45 16.65 13.88
CA LEU A 93 10.10 16.07 13.89
C LEU A 93 10.09 14.62 14.39
N ARG A 94 11.06 13.79 13.95
CA ARG A 94 11.21 12.40 14.41
C ARG A 94 11.54 12.27 15.90
N ARG A 95 12.13 13.30 16.51
CA ARG A 95 12.56 13.30 17.92
C ARG A 95 11.67 14.12 18.85
N MET A 96 10.71 14.88 18.33
CA MET A 96 9.86 15.75 19.13
C MET A 96 8.54 15.10 19.56
N ASP A 97 8.20 13.92 19.02
CA ASP A 97 7.00 13.20 19.44
C ASP A 97 7.07 12.86 20.94
N GLN A 98 6.11 13.40 21.69
CA GLN A 98 5.97 13.15 23.13
C GLN A 98 5.51 11.71 23.41
N ASN A 99 4.77 11.10 22.48
CA ASN A 99 4.25 9.74 22.60
C ASN A 99 5.22 8.68 22.02
N ARG A 100 6.49 9.04 21.78
CA ARG A 100 7.48 8.05 21.36
C ARG A 100 7.66 7.00 22.46
N PRO A 101 7.67 5.70 22.13
CA PRO A 101 7.99 4.67 23.09
C PRO A 101 9.44 4.82 23.56
N TRP A 102 9.66 4.79 24.87
CA TRP A 102 11.00 4.78 25.44
C TRP A 102 11.54 3.35 25.48
N TYR A 103 12.66 3.11 24.80
CA TYR A 103 13.37 1.83 24.90
C TYR A 103 13.89 1.60 26.32
N LYS A 104 14.01 0.33 26.72
CA LYS A 104 14.63 -0.02 28.00
C LYS A 104 16.11 0.42 28.01
N PRO A 105 16.67 0.85 29.16
CA PRO A 105 18.03 1.39 29.23
C PRO A 105 19.12 0.50 28.62
N GLN A 106 19.01 -0.82 28.75
CA GLN A 106 19.96 -1.77 28.15
C GLN A 106 20.07 -1.71 26.62
N TYR A 107 19.14 -1.03 25.94
CA TYR A 107 19.15 -0.86 24.49
C TYR A 107 19.50 0.57 24.03
N TRP A 108 19.82 1.49 24.94
CA TRP A 108 20.06 2.89 24.55
C TRP A 108 21.31 3.07 23.68
N ASP A 109 22.37 2.29 23.91
CA ASP A 109 23.58 2.36 23.10
C ASP A 109 23.33 1.92 21.65
N ILE A 110 22.58 0.82 21.46
CA ILE A 110 22.24 0.37 20.11
C ILE A 110 21.26 1.33 19.43
N VAL A 111 20.31 1.92 20.15
CA VAL A 111 19.38 2.91 19.58
C VAL A 111 20.14 4.15 19.11
N GLN A 112 21.04 4.71 19.92
CA GLN A 112 21.85 5.85 19.54
C GLN A 112 22.78 5.52 18.37
N ARG A 113 23.39 4.33 18.36
CA ARG A 113 24.24 3.90 17.25
C ARG A 113 23.46 3.75 15.94
N LEU A 114 22.29 3.09 15.96
CA LEU A 114 21.45 2.92 14.77
C LEU A 114 20.87 4.24 14.25
N ASP A 115 20.66 5.21 15.12
CA ASP A 115 20.24 6.56 14.76
C ASP A 115 21.32 7.31 13.98
N GLN A 116 22.61 7.09 14.28
CA GLN A 116 23.74 7.68 13.55
C GLN A 116 24.14 6.86 12.32
N GLU A 117 24.13 5.52 12.43
CA GLU A 117 24.62 4.59 11.41
C GLU A 117 23.49 3.99 10.56
N GLY A 118 22.26 4.50 10.64
CA GLY A 118 21.08 3.87 10.03
C GLY A 118 21.27 3.52 8.55
N ASN A 119 21.88 4.40 7.78
CA ASN A 119 22.19 4.17 6.36
C ASN A 119 23.24 3.09 6.13
N ALA A 120 24.21 2.93 7.04
CA ALA A 120 25.25 1.90 6.91
C ALA A 120 24.78 0.52 7.39
N ARG A 121 23.74 0.47 8.22
CA ARG A 121 23.23 -0.76 8.85
C ARG A 121 21.88 -1.22 8.29
N ASP A 122 21.19 -0.42 7.48
CA ASP A 122 19.92 -0.81 6.86
C ASP A 122 20.15 -1.99 5.90
N PRO A 123 19.55 -3.17 6.15
CA PRO A 123 19.70 -4.36 5.30
C PRO A 123 19.32 -4.11 3.84
N VAL A 124 18.41 -3.18 3.57
CA VAL A 124 17.95 -2.85 2.21
C VAL A 124 19.09 -2.32 1.34
N TYR A 125 20.04 -1.58 1.93
CA TYR A 125 21.23 -1.11 1.19
C TYR A 125 22.23 -2.24 0.89
N THR A 126 22.02 -3.44 1.45
CA THR A 126 22.83 -4.64 1.22
C THR A 126 22.02 -5.74 0.51
N CYS A 127 21.01 -5.36 -0.29
CA CYS A 127 20.13 -6.28 -1.02
C CYS A 127 19.42 -7.33 -0.14
N MET A 128 19.27 -7.07 1.16
CA MET A 128 18.49 -7.90 2.07
C MET A 128 17.06 -7.35 2.22
N PRO A 129 16.08 -8.18 2.61
CA PRO A 129 14.72 -7.71 2.85
C PRO A 129 14.63 -6.61 3.91
N ALA A 130 13.70 -5.67 3.73
CA ALA A 130 13.38 -4.69 4.75
C ALA A 130 12.75 -5.38 5.98
N GLY A 131 13.30 -5.15 7.16
CA GLY A 131 12.70 -5.58 8.43
C GLY A 131 11.57 -4.65 8.90
N VAL A 132 10.89 -5.01 9.99
CA VAL A 132 10.03 -4.07 10.74
C VAL A 132 10.94 -3.23 11.66
N PRO A 133 10.74 -1.90 11.75
CA PRO A 133 9.63 -1.11 11.18
C PRO A 133 9.90 -0.53 9.77
N ARG A 134 11.08 -0.77 9.18
CA ARG A 134 11.51 -0.18 7.89
C ARG A 134 10.54 -0.46 6.73
N MET A 135 9.91 -1.63 6.70
CA MET A 135 8.91 -2.04 5.70
C MET A 135 7.52 -1.40 5.89
N GLY A 136 7.30 -0.67 6.99
CA GLY A 136 6.02 -0.03 7.29
C GLY A 136 4.94 -0.98 7.83
N PRO A 137 3.68 -0.50 7.93
CA PRO A 137 2.54 -1.34 8.30
C PRO A 137 2.13 -2.29 7.15
N PRO A 138 1.47 -3.42 7.44
CA PRO A 138 0.93 -4.28 6.38
C PRO A 138 -0.18 -3.55 5.62
N VAL A 139 -0.25 -3.79 4.31
CA VAL A 139 -1.31 -3.26 3.45
C VAL A 139 -2.57 -4.13 3.47
N LYS A 140 -2.45 -5.37 3.93
CA LYS A 140 -3.59 -6.26 4.14
C LYS A 140 -3.31 -7.19 5.31
N ILE A 141 -4.33 -7.37 6.14
CA ILE A 141 -4.31 -8.30 7.25
C ILE A 141 -5.41 -9.34 7.00
N VAL A 142 -5.08 -10.60 7.23
CA VAL A 142 -6.07 -11.69 7.32
C VAL A 142 -5.93 -12.31 8.69
N GLN A 143 -7.01 -12.29 9.46
CA GLN A 143 -7.06 -12.92 10.77
C GLN A 143 -7.80 -14.24 10.67
N THR A 144 -7.15 -15.30 11.14
CA THR A 144 -7.75 -16.62 11.31
C THR A 144 -7.81 -16.94 12.81
N PRO A 145 -8.51 -18.01 13.23
CA PRO A 145 -8.53 -18.40 14.65
C PRO A 145 -7.15 -18.75 15.24
N THR A 146 -6.17 -19.13 14.40
CA THR A 146 -4.87 -19.65 14.87
C THR A 146 -3.65 -18.86 14.39
N GLU A 147 -3.84 -17.88 13.50
CA GLU A 147 -2.76 -17.05 12.97
C GLU A 147 -3.25 -15.76 12.33
N MET A 148 -2.36 -14.77 12.30
CA MET A 148 -2.50 -13.54 11.52
C MET A 148 -1.54 -13.54 10.34
N LEU A 149 -2.05 -13.19 9.16
CA LEU A 149 -1.26 -13.04 7.95
C LEU A 149 -1.18 -11.56 7.59
N PHE A 150 0.04 -11.03 7.58
CA PHE A 150 0.34 -9.66 7.20
C PHE A 150 0.95 -9.65 5.81
N PHE A 151 0.34 -8.92 4.88
CA PHE A 151 0.84 -8.74 3.53
C PHE A 151 1.39 -7.32 3.36
N TYR A 152 2.53 -7.22 2.70
CA TYR A 152 3.24 -5.96 2.42
C TYR A 152 3.36 -5.76 0.91
N GLN A 153 3.32 -4.50 0.47
CA GLN A 153 3.26 -4.15 -0.96
C GLN A 153 4.64 -3.99 -1.62
N ASN A 154 5.70 -3.69 -0.87
CA ASN A 154 7.02 -3.48 -1.46
C ASN A 154 8.15 -3.73 -0.43
N PRO A 155 8.88 -4.86 -0.51
CA PRO A 155 8.67 -5.98 -1.46
C PRO A 155 7.41 -6.79 -1.10
N ASP A 156 6.92 -7.61 -2.05
CA ASP A 156 5.78 -8.54 -1.90
C ASP A 156 6.09 -9.65 -0.86
N THR A 157 6.23 -9.22 0.38
CA THR A 157 6.60 -10.02 1.54
C THR A 157 5.37 -10.23 2.38
N TYR A 158 5.37 -11.32 3.12
CA TYR A 158 4.30 -11.63 4.06
C TYR A 158 4.89 -12.11 5.38
N ARG A 159 4.10 -12.02 6.44
CA ARG A 159 4.43 -12.58 7.75
C ARG A 159 3.26 -13.42 8.23
N ILE A 160 3.58 -14.61 8.72
CA ILE A 160 2.65 -15.50 9.39
C ILE A 160 2.96 -15.44 10.88
N ILE A 161 1.97 -15.05 11.67
CA ILE A 161 2.10 -14.86 13.11
C ILE A 161 1.13 -15.84 13.77
N PRO A 162 1.62 -16.96 14.31
CA PRO A 162 0.76 -17.87 15.06
C PRO A 162 0.21 -17.20 16.32
N THR A 163 -1.08 -17.37 16.56
CA THR A 163 -1.79 -16.83 17.73
C THR A 163 -2.29 -17.91 18.68
N ASP A 164 -2.11 -19.18 18.31
CA ASP A 164 -2.49 -20.38 19.06
C ASP A 164 -1.36 -20.93 19.97
N GLY A 165 -0.26 -20.19 20.12
CA GLY A 165 0.84 -20.52 21.01
C GLY A 165 1.88 -21.48 20.43
N ARG A 166 1.73 -21.96 19.18
CA ARG A 166 2.80 -22.69 18.49
C ARG A 166 3.98 -21.75 18.21
N PRO A 167 5.23 -22.27 18.12
CA PRO A 167 6.38 -21.44 17.83
C PRO A 167 6.29 -20.83 16.42
N HIS A 168 6.94 -19.68 16.24
CA HIS A 168 7.20 -19.14 14.91
C HIS A 168 8.10 -20.11 14.11
N SER A 169 8.01 -20.06 12.77
CA SER A 169 8.99 -20.74 11.92
C SER A 169 10.39 -20.30 12.33
N PRO A 170 11.40 -21.18 12.31
CA PRO A 170 12.78 -20.82 12.65
C PRO A 170 13.45 -19.91 11.61
N ASP A 171 12.74 -19.53 10.55
CA ASP A 171 13.25 -18.83 9.35
C ASP A 171 13.02 -17.31 9.41
#